data_AF-A0AAV1XLN7-F1
#
_entry.id   AF-A0AAV1XLN7-F1
#
_cell.length_a   1.000
_cell.length_b   1.000
_cell.length_c   1.000
_cell.angle_alpha   90.00
_cell.angle_beta   90.00
_cell.angle_gamma   90.00
#
_symmetry.space_group_name_H-M   'P 1'
#
loop_
_entity.id
_entity.type
_entity.pdbx_description
1 polymer ?
#
loop_
_entity_poly.entity_id
_entity_poly.type
_entity_poly.pdbx_seq_one_letter_code
_entity_poly.pdbx_strand_id
1 'polypeptide(L)'
;MAPTYNATKKDQTTTWTRTRSKTKTSKMGEESSLSVISQIWQKSGRCPKGTVPVRRIRKKDMLKAHSIEEYGRKKPSLSHHQIGHLNQKLDSFVQQKNHSKAILITMGYRYLGAKGDMKVCNPSVEKDDEYSTSQISLINGAYDDFECVESGWAVNPSVYGDRQTRLFVYWTADGSKKTGCFDLTCPGFVQTSNEISLGAAISPISLPGGLPYQITIYLYKDPYTDNWWVQYGEKKNIGYWPPELFRAMWSNAESVEWGGEVYSSTVGHTPHTATQMGCGGFPDVFHESGSMTRMRIHDNSEFLKIPEWVDDFSDEYNCYDVMYLGDYVEDPEFYYGGPGKNPMCP
;
A
#
# COMPACT_ATOMS: atom_id res chain seq x y z
N MET A 1 68.96 10.57 54.83
CA MET A 1 69.49 11.48 53.78
C MET A 1 68.51 11.46 52.62
N ALA A 2 68.17 12.64 52.13
CA ALA A 2 67.18 13.03 51.12
C ALA A 2 67.44 12.43 49.71
N PRO A 3 66.71 12.79 48.63
CA PRO A 3 65.50 13.63 48.53
C PRO A 3 64.40 13.12 47.54
N THR A 4 63.22 13.74 47.68
CA THR A 4 62.17 13.95 46.67
C THR A 4 62.58 15.00 45.63
N TYR A 5 62.13 14.89 44.37
CA TYR A 5 62.10 16.03 43.44
C TYR A 5 60.87 15.99 42.51
N ASN A 6 60.24 17.15 42.42
CA ASN A 6 59.09 17.52 41.60
C ASN A 6 59.55 18.69 40.73
N ALA A 7 59.25 18.71 39.42
CA ALA A 7 59.52 19.88 38.59
C ALA A 7 58.62 19.95 37.35
N THR A 8 57.56 20.75 37.46
CA THR A 8 56.97 21.51 36.35
C THR A 8 57.93 22.60 35.89
N LYS A 9 58.14 22.74 34.57
CA LYS A 9 58.27 24.05 33.91
C LYS A 9 58.03 23.97 32.40
N LYS A 10 57.23 24.94 31.95
CA LYS A 10 56.89 25.29 30.57
C LYS A 10 58.14 25.53 29.72
N ASP A 11 58.02 25.30 28.41
CA ASP A 11 58.73 26.14 27.45
C ASP A 11 57.86 26.51 26.25
N GLN A 12 58.06 27.74 25.82
CA GLN A 12 57.29 28.49 24.84
C GLN A 12 57.80 28.29 23.40
N THR A 13 56.86 28.12 22.48
CA THR A 13 56.83 28.55 21.06
C THR A 13 58.15 28.77 20.30
N THR A 14 58.31 27.99 19.22
CA THR A 14 58.85 28.51 17.94
C THR A 14 58.03 27.96 16.77
N THR A 15 57.44 28.90 16.03
CA THR A 15 56.59 28.71 14.85
C THR A 15 57.42 28.30 13.64
N TRP A 16 57.03 27.23 12.94
CA TRP A 16 57.41 26.98 11.55
C TRP A 16 56.16 26.66 10.73
N THR A 17 55.79 27.62 9.89
CA THR A 17 54.74 27.51 8.87
C THR A 17 55.15 26.51 7.80
N ARG A 18 54.40 25.41 7.69
CA ARG A 18 54.42 24.53 6.52
C ARG A 18 52.99 24.29 6.06
N THR A 19 52.65 24.94 4.95
CA THR A 19 51.39 24.87 4.23
C THR A 19 51.10 23.42 3.84
N ARG A 20 50.05 22.83 4.41
CA ARG A 20 49.54 21.51 4.00
C ARG A 20 48.04 21.66 3.70
N SER A 21 47.67 21.27 2.49
CA SER A 21 46.33 21.37 1.93
C SER A 21 45.29 20.71 2.85
N LYS A 22 44.19 21.44 3.09
CA LYS A 22 43.00 20.90 3.73
C LYS A 22 42.26 20.02 2.73
N THR A 23 42.55 18.72 2.73
CA THR A 23 41.60 17.74 2.20
C THR A 23 40.54 17.54 3.28
N LYS A 24 39.41 18.26 3.15
CA LYS A 24 38.22 18.04 3.99
C LYS A 24 37.67 16.66 3.63
N THR A 25 37.82 15.72 4.55
CA THR A 25 37.02 14.50 4.63
C THR A 25 35.55 14.92 4.78
N SER A 26 34.77 14.81 3.71
CA SER A 26 33.32 14.92 3.79
C SER A 26 32.80 13.66 4.48
N LYS A 27 32.45 13.79 5.77
CA LYS A 27 31.45 12.91 6.38
C LYS A 27 30.17 13.09 5.57
N MET A 28 29.84 12.13 4.71
CA MET A 28 28.48 11.99 4.19
C MET A 28 27.62 11.52 5.36
N GLY A 29 26.87 12.47 5.89
CA GLY A 29 25.79 12.23 6.82
C GLY A 29 24.78 13.33 6.57
N GLU A 30 23.77 13.01 5.78
CA GLU A 30 22.42 13.53 5.93
C GLU A 30 21.49 12.66 5.07
N GLU A 31 20.51 12.07 5.76
CA GLU A 31 19.44 11.22 5.24
C GLU A 31 18.87 11.82 3.95
N SER A 32 18.74 11.00 2.90
CA SER A 32 18.04 11.43 1.69
C SER A 32 16.62 11.79 2.09
N SER A 33 16.29 13.07 2.01
CA SER A 33 14.93 13.56 2.21
C SER A 33 14.00 12.76 1.30
N LEU A 34 13.17 11.90 1.90
CA LEU A 34 12.05 11.25 1.22
C LEU A 34 11.30 12.37 0.48
N SER A 35 11.18 12.23 -0.85
CA SER A 35 10.42 13.17 -1.66
C SER A 35 9.01 13.29 -1.07
N VAL A 36 8.67 14.47 -0.58
CA VAL A 36 7.43 14.68 0.17
C VAL A 36 6.25 14.48 -0.78
N ILE A 37 5.65 13.30 -0.74
CA ILE A 37 4.39 13.05 -1.44
C ILE A 37 3.30 13.84 -0.74
N SER A 38 2.72 14.76 -1.50
CA SER A 38 1.64 15.64 -1.08
C SER A 38 0.32 15.21 -1.71
N GLN A 39 -0.78 15.75 -1.23
CA GLN A 39 -2.06 15.62 -1.90
C GLN A 39 -2.41 16.93 -2.61
N ILE A 40 -2.93 16.86 -3.83
CA ILE A 40 -3.13 18.05 -4.68
C ILE A 40 -3.97 19.13 -3.98
N TRP A 41 -4.95 18.76 -3.17
CA TRP A 41 -5.82 19.69 -2.45
C TRP A 41 -5.07 20.60 -1.46
N GLN A 42 -3.90 20.18 -0.96
CA GLN A 42 -3.09 20.96 -0.03
C GLN A 42 -2.55 22.25 -0.69
N LYS A 43 -2.52 22.31 -2.02
CA LYS A 43 -2.21 23.55 -2.77
C LYS A 43 -3.29 24.62 -2.58
N SER A 44 -4.52 24.22 -2.26
CA SER A 44 -5.65 25.13 -2.02
C SER A 44 -5.80 25.54 -0.55
N GLY A 45 -4.96 25.04 0.36
CA GLY A 45 -4.96 25.42 1.77
C GLY A 45 -4.83 24.22 2.71
N ARG A 46 -5.26 24.42 3.96
CA ARG A 46 -5.20 23.42 5.04
C ARG A 46 -6.54 23.29 5.73
N CYS A 47 -6.83 22.12 6.27
CA CYS A 47 -8.06 21.89 7.03
C CYS A 47 -7.88 22.39 8.49
N PRO A 48 -8.81 23.21 9.03
CA PRO A 48 -8.74 23.69 10.42
C PRO A 48 -8.65 22.57 11.45
N LYS A 49 -8.05 22.86 12.61
CA LYS A 49 -8.03 21.90 13.74
C LYS A 49 -9.47 21.58 14.17
N GLY A 50 -9.74 20.30 14.45
CA GLY A 50 -11.07 19.81 14.81
C GLY A 50 -11.99 19.55 13.61
N THR A 51 -11.49 19.66 12.38
CA THR A 51 -12.22 19.32 11.15
C THR A 51 -11.41 18.36 10.29
N VAL A 52 -12.07 17.63 9.39
CA VAL A 52 -11.40 16.71 8.46
C VAL A 52 -11.69 17.09 7.00
N PRO A 53 -10.72 16.96 6.08
CA PRO A 53 -10.95 17.24 4.67
C PRO A 53 -11.74 16.09 4.03
N VAL A 54 -12.93 16.39 3.51
CA VAL A 54 -13.82 15.44 2.84
C VAL A 54 -13.93 15.77 1.35
N ARG A 55 -13.69 14.78 0.49
CA ARG A 55 -13.90 14.92 -0.95
C ARG A 55 -15.38 15.10 -1.25
N ARG A 56 -15.72 16.17 -1.97
CA ARG A 56 -17.11 16.40 -2.41
C ARG A 56 -17.48 15.42 -3.54
N ILE A 57 -18.48 14.58 -3.29
CA ILE A 57 -19.12 13.72 -4.30
C ILE A 57 -20.15 14.56 -5.07
N ARG A 58 -20.14 14.50 -6.41
CA ARG A 58 -21.12 15.22 -7.25
C ARG A 58 -22.24 14.25 -7.65
N LYS A 59 -23.43 14.79 -7.93
CA LYS A 59 -24.58 14.00 -8.40
C LYS A 59 -24.24 13.14 -9.63
N LYS A 60 -23.46 13.67 -10.56
CA LYS A 60 -23.00 12.93 -11.76
C LYS A 60 -22.11 11.72 -11.44
N ASP A 61 -21.41 11.74 -10.31
CA ASP A 61 -20.55 10.63 -9.89
C ASP A 61 -21.42 9.50 -9.35
N MET A 62 -22.46 9.83 -8.59
CA MET A 62 -23.45 8.86 -8.08
C MET A 62 -24.26 8.17 -9.20
N LEU A 63 -24.52 8.88 -10.30
CA LEU A 63 -25.24 8.34 -11.46
C LEU A 63 -24.44 7.27 -12.23
N LYS A 64 -23.17 7.03 -11.88
CA LYS A 64 -22.36 5.95 -12.46
C LYS A 64 -22.64 4.59 -11.84
N ALA A 65 -23.23 4.54 -10.65
CA ALA A 65 -23.65 3.30 -10.01
C ALA A 65 -25.10 2.95 -10.40
N HIS A 66 -25.47 1.66 -10.35
CA HIS A 66 -26.85 1.24 -10.63
C HIS A 66 -27.83 1.76 -9.57
N SER A 67 -27.35 1.95 -8.34
CA SER A 67 -28.10 2.52 -7.21
C SER A 67 -27.19 3.41 -6.36
N ILE A 68 -27.79 4.26 -5.52
CA ILE A 68 -27.05 5.12 -4.58
C ILE A 68 -26.32 4.25 -3.54
N GLU A 69 -26.96 3.16 -3.14
CA GLU A 69 -26.48 2.21 -2.15
C GLU A 69 -25.28 1.40 -2.66
N GLU A 70 -25.14 1.22 -3.98
CA GLU A 70 -24.00 0.53 -4.59
C GLU A 70 -22.81 1.44 -4.87
N TYR A 71 -22.99 2.77 -4.83
CA TYR A 71 -21.91 3.69 -5.11
C TYR A 71 -20.76 3.52 -4.12
N GLY A 72 -19.55 3.34 -4.65
CA GLY A 72 -18.36 3.13 -3.82
C GLY A 72 -18.15 1.71 -3.33
N ARG A 73 -19.05 0.75 -3.61
CA ARG A 73 -18.83 -0.66 -3.24
C ARG A 73 -17.98 -1.39 -4.28
N LYS A 74 -17.15 -2.35 -3.85
CA LYS A 74 -16.62 -3.35 -4.80
C LYS A 74 -17.79 -4.18 -5.32
N LYS A 75 -17.77 -4.55 -6.60
CA LYS A 75 -18.82 -5.40 -7.17
C LYS A 75 -18.64 -6.81 -6.61
N PRO A 76 -19.69 -7.45 -6.08
CA PRO A 76 -19.55 -8.77 -5.47
C PRO A 76 -19.13 -9.81 -6.52
N SER A 77 -18.22 -10.69 -6.11
CA SER A 77 -17.89 -11.91 -6.86
C SER A 77 -19.11 -12.85 -6.84
N LEU A 78 -20.04 -12.70 -7.78
CA LEU A 78 -21.20 -13.58 -7.89
C LEU A 78 -20.78 -14.95 -8.42
N SER A 79 -20.86 -15.97 -7.55
CA SER A 79 -20.54 -17.36 -7.87
C SER A 79 -21.45 -17.91 -8.96
N HIS A 80 -20.85 -18.27 -10.10
CA HIS A 80 -21.32 -19.33 -11.00
C HIS A 80 -20.22 -19.66 -12.01
N HIS A 81 -19.35 -20.60 -11.63
CA HIS A 81 -18.84 -21.72 -12.41
C HIS A 81 -17.55 -22.21 -11.75
N GLN A 82 -17.53 -23.50 -11.37
CA GLN A 82 -16.29 -24.20 -11.06
C GLN A 82 -15.45 -24.23 -12.34
N ILE A 83 -14.44 -23.37 -12.43
CA ILE A 83 -13.36 -23.57 -13.41
C ILE A 83 -12.49 -24.66 -12.83
N GLY A 84 -12.49 -25.81 -13.52
CA GLY A 84 -11.86 -27.03 -13.07
C GLY A 84 -10.34 -26.91 -12.95
N HIS A 85 -9.82 -27.58 -11.91
CA HIS A 85 -8.45 -28.03 -11.73
C HIS A 85 -7.33 -26.98 -11.92
N LEU A 86 -6.81 -26.45 -10.81
CA LEU A 86 -5.36 -26.39 -10.53
C LEU A 86 -5.11 -26.14 -9.01
N ASN A 87 -4.03 -26.76 -8.52
CA ASN A 87 -3.40 -26.75 -7.18
C ASN A 87 -4.15 -26.16 -5.95
N GLN A 88 -4.60 -27.08 -5.10
CA GLN A 88 -5.67 -26.92 -4.14
C GLN A 88 -5.27 -26.38 -2.74
N LYS A 89 -4.33 -25.42 -2.62
CA LYS A 89 -3.94 -24.93 -1.27
C LYS A 89 -3.85 -23.41 -1.07
N LEU A 90 -3.63 -22.61 -2.12
CA LEU A 90 -3.58 -21.14 -2.04
C LEU A 90 -4.61 -20.50 -2.99
N ASP A 91 -4.72 -21.02 -4.21
CA ASP A 91 -5.64 -20.54 -5.27
C ASP A 91 -7.10 -20.43 -4.78
N SER A 92 -7.57 -21.42 -4.01
CA SER A 92 -8.94 -21.45 -3.47
C SER A 92 -9.22 -20.37 -2.42
N PHE A 93 -8.19 -19.75 -1.85
CA PHE A 93 -8.31 -18.72 -0.80
C PHE A 93 -8.24 -17.29 -1.36
N VAL A 94 -7.70 -17.09 -2.56
CA VAL A 94 -7.31 -15.76 -3.07
C VAL A 94 -8.08 -15.34 -4.33
N GLN A 95 -8.40 -16.28 -5.24
CA GLN A 95 -8.93 -15.99 -6.59
C GLN A 95 -10.35 -15.40 -6.60
N GLN A 96 -10.53 -14.09 -6.79
CA GLN A 96 -11.86 -13.47 -6.85
C GLN A 96 -12.41 -13.32 -8.27
N LYS A 97 -13.68 -13.63 -8.50
CA LYS A 97 -14.27 -13.53 -9.84
C LYS A 97 -14.29 -12.08 -10.33
N ASN A 98 -13.82 -11.85 -11.56
CA ASN A 98 -13.63 -10.52 -12.14
C ASN A 98 -12.49 -9.70 -11.50
N HIS A 99 -11.69 -10.33 -10.63
CA HIS A 99 -10.51 -9.73 -10.06
C HIS A 99 -9.28 -10.52 -10.48
N SER A 100 -8.17 -9.81 -10.69
CA SER A 100 -6.85 -10.41 -10.84
C SER A 100 -5.93 -9.77 -9.83
N LYS A 101 -5.32 -10.58 -8.97
CA LYS A 101 -4.34 -10.17 -7.98
C LYS A 101 -2.93 -10.57 -8.42
N ALA A 102 -1.97 -9.73 -8.07
CA ALA A 102 -0.54 -10.03 -8.09
C ALA A 102 0.06 -9.54 -6.78
N ILE A 103 0.31 -10.46 -5.85
CA ILE A 103 0.56 -10.16 -4.43
C ILE A 103 1.69 -10.99 -3.84
N LEU A 104 2.30 -10.48 -2.78
CA LEU A 104 3.06 -11.22 -1.80
C LEU A 104 2.15 -11.45 -0.59
N ILE A 105 2.06 -12.68 -0.10
CA ILE A 105 1.20 -13.05 1.01
C ILE A 105 2.00 -13.72 2.13
N THR A 106 1.63 -13.45 3.37
CA THR A 106 2.06 -14.24 4.54
C THR A 106 0.82 -14.64 5.33
N MET A 107 0.78 -15.86 5.86
CA MET A 107 -0.42 -16.43 6.47
C MET A 107 -0.12 -17.39 7.61
N GLY A 108 -1.15 -17.69 8.40
CA GLY A 108 -1.11 -18.72 9.43
C GLY A 108 -0.62 -18.24 10.79
N TYR A 109 -0.45 -16.93 10.97
CA TYR A 109 -0.04 -16.30 12.22
C TYR A 109 -1.04 -15.25 12.67
N ARG A 110 -0.90 -14.84 13.94
CA ARG A 110 -1.67 -13.75 14.53
C ARG A 110 -1.04 -12.41 14.14
N TYR A 111 -1.59 -11.74 13.13
CA TYR A 111 -1.14 -10.41 12.71
C TYR A 111 -2.00 -9.31 13.32
N LEU A 112 -1.34 -8.35 13.95
CA LEU A 112 -1.91 -7.13 14.53
C LEU A 112 -1.61 -5.90 13.66
N GLY A 113 -0.87 -6.05 12.57
CA GLY A 113 -0.58 -4.96 11.66
C GLY A 113 0.34 -5.35 10.51
N ALA A 114 0.39 -4.47 9.52
CA ALA A 114 1.17 -4.61 8.31
C ALA A 114 1.60 -3.24 7.78
N LYS A 115 2.87 -3.12 7.40
CA LYS A 115 3.48 -1.90 6.86
C LYS A 115 4.15 -2.20 5.53
N GLY A 116 4.23 -1.19 4.69
CA GLY A 116 5.01 -1.25 3.45
C GLY A 116 5.10 0.11 2.78
N ASP A 117 6.18 0.28 2.03
CA ASP A 117 6.36 1.38 1.09
C ASP A 117 5.94 0.92 -0.28
N MET A 118 4.96 1.59 -0.87
CA MET A 118 4.48 1.27 -2.22
C MET A 118 4.83 2.40 -3.18
N LYS A 119 5.43 2.02 -4.31
CA LYS A 119 5.63 2.94 -5.43
C LYS A 119 4.29 3.46 -5.94
N VAL A 120 4.19 4.76 -6.15
CA VAL A 120 2.98 5.42 -6.64
C VAL A 120 3.08 5.57 -8.14
N CYS A 121 2.17 4.93 -8.87
CA CYS A 121 2.02 5.04 -10.32
C CYS A 121 0.58 5.43 -10.68
N ASN A 122 0.34 5.81 -11.93
CA ASN A 122 -0.99 6.09 -12.46
C ASN A 122 -1.30 5.15 -13.63
N PRO A 123 -1.55 3.86 -13.35
CA PRO A 123 -1.84 2.88 -14.38
C PRO A 123 -3.05 3.29 -15.22
N SER A 124 -3.01 2.99 -16.51
CA SER A 124 -4.16 3.17 -17.38
C SER A 124 -5.22 2.14 -17.03
N VAL A 125 -6.41 2.61 -16.64
CA VAL A 125 -7.62 1.79 -16.55
C VAL A 125 -8.36 1.92 -17.89
N GLU A 126 -8.90 0.85 -18.46
CA GLU A 126 -9.57 0.85 -19.77
C GLU A 126 -11.00 1.40 -19.67
N LYS A 127 -11.85 0.78 -18.85
CA LYS A 127 -13.27 1.17 -18.73
C LYS A 127 -13.55 1.99 -17.48
N ASP A 128 -14.74 2.59 -17.41
CA ASP A 128 -15.14 3.47 -16.30
C ASP A 128 -15.61 2.69 -15.07
N ASP A 129 -15.97 1.42 -15.24
CA ASP A 129 -16.43 0.50 -14.19
C ASP A 129 -15.35 -0.52 -13.76
N GLU A 130 -14.12 -0.29 -14.21
CA GLU A 130 -12.91 -1.04 -13.84
C GLU A 130 -12.08 -0.24 -12.83
N TYR A 131 -11.19 -0.91 -12.12
CA TYR A 131 -10.20 -0.23 -11.27
C TYR A 131 -8.89 -1.01 -11.18
N SER A 132 -7.85 -0.30 -10.75
CA SER A 132 -6.54 -0.86 -10.42
C SER A 132 -6.05 -0.28 -9.09
N THR A 133 -5.53 -1.12 -8.21
CA THR A 133 -5.01 -0.73 -6.89
C THR A 133 -3.59 -1.23 -6.67
N SER A 134 -2.91 -0.55 -5.75
CA SER A 134 -1.74 -1.03 -5.02
C SER A 134 -2.05 -0.88 -3.54
N GLN A 135 -1.99 -1.97 -2.79
CA GLN A 135 -2.55 -2.00 -1.45
C GLN A 135 -1.82 -2.96 -0.51
N ILE A 136 -1.97 -2.66 0.77
CA ILE A 136 -1.71 -3.58 1.87
C ILE A 136 -3.07 -4.01 2.41
N SER A 137 -3.26 -5.30 2.64
CA SER A 137 -4.50 -5.87 3.18
C SER A 137 -4.21 -6.71 4.42
N LEU A 138 -5.06 -6.58 5.43
CA LEU A 138 -5.10 -7.48 6.59
C LEU A 138 -6.41 -8.25 6.51
N ILE A 139 -6.34 -9.58 6.51
CA ILE A 139 -7.49 -10.45 6.19
C ILE A 139 -7.66 -11.52 7.26
N ASN A 140 -8.91 -11.86 7.59
CA ASN A 140 -9.28 -13.02 8.41
C ASN A 140 -10.54 -13.67 7.86
N GLY A 141 -10.56 -15.00 7.77
CA GLY A 141 -11.72 -15.77 7.34
C GLY A 141 -11.57 -16.38 5.95
N ALA A 142 -12.62 -17.09 5.52
CA ALA A 142 -12.60 -17.86 4.28
C ALA A 142 -12.83 -16.98 3.04
N TYR A 143 -12.40 -17.46 1.88
CA TYR A 143 -12.48 -16.79 0.58
C TYR A 143 -13.80 -16.06 0.26
N ASP A 144 -14.94 -16.68 0.54
CA ASP A 144 -16.25 -16.10 0.22
C ASP A 144 -16.80 -15.23 1.38
N ASP A 145 -16.23 -15.28 2.58
CA ASP A 145 -16.83 -14.68 3.78
C ASP A 145 -15.74 -14.13 4.72
N PHE A 146 -14.72 -13.50 4.12
CA PHE A 146 -13.61 -12.92 4.86
C PHE A 146 -13.93 -11.51 5.31
N GLU A 147 -13.26 -11.14 6.39
CA GLU A 147 -13.15 -9.78 6.88
C GLU A 147 -11.81 -9.22 6.44
N CYS A 148 -11.80 -7.96 6.01
CA CYS A 148 -10.59 -7.31 5.51
C CYS A 148 -10.61 -5.82 5.84
N VAL A 149 -9.41 -5.29 6.12
CA VAL A 149 -9.11 -3.86 6.01
C VAL A 149 -7.94 -3.69 5.05
N GLU A 150 -8.06 -2.70 4.16
CA GLU A 150 -7.05 -2.44 3.13
C GLU A 150 -6.86 -0.93 2.90
N SER A 151 -5.63 -0.54 2.57
CA SER A 151 -5.31 0.83 2.18
C SER A 151 -4.09 0.88 1.26
N GLY A 152 -4.05 1.94 0.47
CA GLY A 152 -3.00 2.18 -0.51
C GLY A 152 -3.44 3.24 -1.50
N TRP A 153 -3.11 3.05 -2.78
CA TRP A 153 -3.62 3.92 -3.84
C TRP A 153 -4.45 3.16 -4.86
N ALA A 154 -5.41 3.86 -5.45
CA ALA A 154 -6.32 3.32 -6.46
C ALA A 154 -6.50 4.30 -7.63
N VAL A 155 -6.66 3.76 -8.83
CA VAL A 155 -7.24 4.44 -9.98
C VAL A 155 -8.62 3.81 -10.21
N ASN A 156 -9.68 4.54 -9.83
CA ASN A 156 -11.05 4.04 -9.87
C ASN A 156 -12.02 5.13 -10.41
N PRO A 157 -12.31 5.14 -11.71
CA PRO A 157 -13.16 6.15 -12.34
C PRO A 157 -14.63 6.09 -11.91
N SER A 158 -15.09 4.93 -11.44
CA SER A 158 -16.46 4.75 -10.95
C SER A 158 -16.68 5.49 -9.62
N VAL A 159 -15.66 5.52 -8.75
CA VAL A 159 -15.70 6.16 -7.42
C VAL A 159 -15.21 7.61 -7.45
N TYR A 160 -14.20 7.90 -8.26
CA TYR A 160 -13.56 9.22 -8.23
C TYR A 160 -14.01 10.17 -9.32
N GLY A 161 -14.56 9.63 -10.41
CA GLY A 161 -15.00 10.40 -11.58
C GLY A 161 -13.86 10.81 -12.52
N ASP A 162 -12.63 10.37 -12.24
CA ASP A 162 -11.43 10.55 -13.06
C ASP A 162 -10.46 9.36 -12.96
N ARG A 163 -9.38 9.40 -13.74
CA ARG A 163 -8.31 8.38 -13.78
C ARG A 163 -7.03 8.90 -13.11
N GLN A 164 -7.16 9.58 -11.97
CA GLN A 164 -6.03 9.99 -11.15
C GLN A 164 -5.81 9.00 -10.01
N THR A 165 -4.56 8.66 -9.73
CA THR A 165 -4.14 7.90 -8.55
C THR A 165 -4.53 8.62 -7.27
N ARG A 166 -5.33 7.97 -6.44
CA ARG A 166 -5.87 8.53 -5.20
C ARG A 166 -5.60 7.60 -4.03
N LEU A 167 -5.27 8.19 -2.89
CA LEU A 167 -5.18 7.47 -1.62
C LEU A 167 -6.56 6.94 -1.27
N PHE A 168 -6.66 5.66 -0.89
CA PHE A 168 -7.94 5.07 -0.50
C PHE A 168 -7.83 4.25 0.77
N VAL A 169 -8.99 4.05 1.39
CA VAL A 169 -9.20 3.02 2.41
C VAL A 169 -10.42 2.20 2.02
N TYR A 170 -10.42 0.92 2.37
CA TYR A 170 -11.57 0.04 2.16
C TYR A 170 -11.61 -1.01 3.27
N TRP A 171 -12.81 -1.52 3.55
CA TRP A 171 -13.02 -2.60 4.50
C TRP A 171 -14.16 -3.48 4.04
N THR A 172 -14.22 -4.71 4.53
CA THR A 172 -15.41 -5.55 4.44
C THR A 172 -15.45 -6.51 5.62
N ALA A 173 -16.65 -6.93 6.00
CA ALA A 173 -16.92 -7.95 7.01
C ALA A 173 -17.59 -9.21 6.42
N ASP A 174 -17.78 -9.26 5.10
CA ASP A 174 -18.52 -10.34 4.41
C ASP A 174 -18.03 -10.57 2.98
N GLY A 175 -16.73 -10.42 2.72
CA GLY A 175 -16.14 -10.64 1.39
C GLY A 175 -16.68 -9.69 0.32
N SER A 176 -17.00 -8.44 0.69
CA SER A 176 -17.60 -7.40 -0.15
C SER A 176 -18.97 -7.74 -0.74
N LYS A 177 -19.72 -8.66 -0.10
CA LYS A 177 -21.07 -9.03 -0.56
C LYS A 177 -22.09 -7.94 -0.26
N LYS A 178 -22.15 -7.49 0.99
CA LYS A 178 -23.08 -6.45 1.45
C LYS A 178 -22.37 -5.36 2.23
N THR A 179 -21.19 -5.59 2.77
CA THR A 179 -20.45 -4.60 3.56
C THR A 179 -19.25 -4.07 2.79
N GLY A 180 -18.82 -2.86 3.15
CA GLY A 180 -17.65 -2.24 2.54
C GLY A 180 -17.96 -1.27 1.42
N CYS A 181 -17.13 -0.23 1.37
CA CYS A 181 -17.08 0.76 0.31
C CYS A 181 -15.75 1.52 0.41
N PHE A 182 -15.36 2.17 -0.68
CA PHE A 182 -14.19 3.02 -0.75
C PHE A 182 -14.38 4.28 0.09
N ASP A 183 -13.36 4.65 0.85
CA ASP A 183 -13.27 5.88 1.63
C ASP A 183 -14.46 6.10 2.59
N LEU A 184 -15.03 7.30 2.57
CA LEU A 184 -16.17 7.74 3.38
C LEU A 184 -17.49 7.64 2.59
N THR A 185 -17.55 6.85 1.52
CA THR A 185 -18.75 6.77 0.66
C THR A 185 -19.93 6.06 1.35
N CYS A 186 -19.65 5.23 2.35
CA CYS A 186 -20.60 4.62 3.26
C CYS A 186 -20.04 4.60 4.69
N PRO A 187 -20.87 4.39 5.72
CA PRO A 187 -20.42 4.29 7.10
C PRO A 187 -19.43 3.13 7.32
N GLY A 188 -18.44 3.33 8.18
CA GLY A 188 -17.50 2.28 8.61
C GLY A 188 -16.09 2.80 8.94
N PHE A 189 -15.68 3.92 8.35
CA PHE A 189 -14.39 4.53 8.68
C PHE A 189 -14.57 5.88 9.39
N VAL A 190 -13.79 6.10 10.44
CA VAL A 190 -13.73 7.37 11.18
C VAL A 190 -12.43 8.09 10.84
N GLN A 191 -12.51 9.07 9.94
CA GLN A 191 -11.37 9.94 9.64
C GLN A 191 -11.13 10.92 10.80
N THR A 192 -9.87 11.06 11.21
CA THR A 192 -9.44 11.95 12.31
C THR A 192 -8.41 12.98 11.87
N SER A 193 -7.66 12.70 10.79
CA SER A 193 -6.64 13.61 10.28
C SER A 193 -7.23 14.83 9.59
N ASN A 194 -6.72 16.01 9.94
CA ASN A 194 -6.95 17.24 9.20
C ASN A 194 -5.85 17.52 8.14
N GLU A 195 -4.87 16.63 8.00
CA GLU A 195 -3.72 16.80 7.09
C GLU A 195 -3.81 15.93 5.84
N ILE A 196 -4.47 14.77 5.95
CA ILE A 196 -4.62 13.79 4.87
C ILE A 196 -6.12 13.64 4.58
N SER A 197 -6.48 13.61 3.30
CA SER A 197 -7.84 13.45 2.80
C SER A 197 -7.96 12.15 2.02
N LEU A 198 -8.97 11.34 2.36
CA LEU A 198 -9.29 10.13 1.60
C LEU A 198 -9.87 10.49 0.22
N GLY A 199 -9.56 9.65 -0.77
CA GLY A 199 -9.95 9.85 -2.15
C GLY A 199 -9.30 11.07 -2.80
N ALA A 200 -8.28 11.69 -2.21
CA ALA A 200 -7.56 12.80 -2.79
C ALA A 200 -6.40 12.34 -3.68
N ALA A 201 -6.18 13.07 -4.78
CA ALA A 201 -5.16 12.74 -5.76
C ALA A 201 -3.76 12.92 -5.16
N ILE A 202 -2.93 11.89 -5.34
CA ILE A 202 -1.55 11.84 -4.88
C ILE A 202 -0.65 12.55 -5.89
N SER A 203 0.28 13.38 -5.42
CA SER A 203 1.25 14.05 -6.28
C SER A 203 2.55 14.34 -5.52
N PRO A 204 3.73 14.14 -6.14
CA PRO A 204 3.96 13.59 -7.49
C PRO A 204 3.74 12.06 -7.57
N ILE A 205 3.72 11.54 -8.80
CA ILE A 205 3.68 10.10 -9.12
C ILE A 205 4.98 9.69 -9.82
N SER A 206 5.34 8.41 -9.73
CA SER A 206 6.48 7.82 -10.44
C SER A 206 6.17 7.75 -11.94
N LEU A 207 7.12 8.21 -12.74
CA LEU A 207 7.07 8.13 -14.20
C LEU A 207 8.21 7.24 -14.71
N PRO A 208 8.05 6.53 -15.83
CA PRO A 208 9.13 5.78 -16.46
C PRO A 208 10.36 6.67 -16.70
N GLY A 209 11.55 6.21 -16.29
CA GLY A 209 12.80 6.95 -16.40
C GLY A 209 12.91 8.21 -15.50
N GLY A 210 11.91 8.48 -14.65
CA GLY A 210 11.90 9.57 -13.69
C GLY A 210 12.34 9.14 -12.29
N LEU A 211 12.27 10.08 -11.34
CA LEU A 211 12.48 9.76 -9.92
C LEU A 211 11.34 8.87 -9.41
N PRO A 212 11.63 7.82 -8.61
CA PRO A 212 10.62 7.05 -7.94
C PRO A 212 9.99 7.86 -6.80
N TYR A 213 8.68 7.75 -6.67
CA TYR A 213 7.89 8.32 -5.60
C TYR A 213 7.08 7.20 -4.93
N GLN A 214 7.17 7.08 -3.62
CA GLN A 214 6.48 6.06 -2.83
C GLN A 214 5.71 6.65 -1.64
N ILE A 215 4.61 6.00 -1.27
CA ILE A 215 3.91 6.25 -0.01
C ILE A 215 4.16 5.09 0.95
N THR A 216 4.24 5.39 2.23
CA THR A 216 4.24 4.38 3.29
C THR A 216 2.84 4.26 3.87
N ILE A 217 2.32 3.04 3.93
CA ILE A 217 1.07 2.72 4.59
C ILE A 217 1.37 1.77 5.74
N TYR A 218 0.74 2.03 6.88
CA TYR A 218 0.77 1.14 8.03
C TYR A 218 -0.64 0.92 8.55
N LEU A 219 -1.10 -0.33 8.47
CA LEU A 219 -2.35 -0.81 9.05
C LEU A 219 -2.02 -1.47 10.38
N TYR A 220 -2.72 -1.11 11.46
CA TYR A 220 -2.46 -1.73 12.76
C TYR A 220 -3.67 -1.71 13.69
N LYS A 221 -3.74 -2.71 14.57
CA LYS A 221 -4.71 -2.75 15.66
C LYS A 221 -4.17 -1.99 16.85
N ASP A 222 -4.93 -1.01 17.33
CA ASP A 222 -4.58 -0.29 18.55
C ASP A 222 -4.88 -1.17 19.79
N PRO A 223 -3.89 -1.46 20.65
CA PRO A 223 -4.09 -2.32 21.81
C PRO A 223 -4.98 -1.71 22.90
N TYR A 224 -5.26 -0.40 22.85
CA TYR A 224 -6.08 0.28 23.87
C TYR A 224 -7.56 0.38 23.49
N THR A 225 -7.83 0.62 22.20
CA THR A 225 -9.21 0.84 21.71
C THR A 225 -9.71 -0.28 20.80
N ASP A 226 -8.87 -1.26 20.46
CA ASP A 226 -9.14 -2.35 19.52
C ASP A 226 -9.49 -1.91 18.09
N ASN A 227 -9.44 -0.60 17.82
CA ASN A 227 -9.64 -0.02 16.50
C ASN A 227 -8.53 -0.43 15.53
N TRP A 228 -8.90 -0.69 14.28
CA TRP A 228 -7.95 -0.87 13.18
C TRP A 228 -7.62 0.50 12.58
N TRP A 229 -6.38 0.95 12.75
CA TRP A 229 -5.91 2.25 12.29
C TRP A 229 -5.21 2.17 10.94
N VAL A 230 -5.33 3.25 10.17
CA VAL A 230 -4.52 3.52 8.98
C VAL A 230 -3.60 4.69 9.26
N GLN A 231 -2.32 4.50 9.02
CA GLN A 231 -1.29 5.53 9.10
C GLN A 231 -0.64 5.75 7.73
N TYR A 232 -0.43 7.03 7.41
CA TYR A 232 0.25 7.50 6.21
C TYR A 232 1.63 8.07 6.56
N GLY A 233 2.65 7.66 5.80
CA GLY A 233 4.03 7.97 6.15
C GLY A 233 4.42 7.31 7.46
N GLU A 234 5.36 7.94 8.18
CA GLU A 234 5.92 7.35 9.40
C GLU A 234 5.12 7.67 10.68
N LYS A 235 4.18 8.63 10.65
CA LYS A 235 3.58 9.19 11.88
C LYS A 235 2.14 9.68 11.76
N LYS A 236 1.56 9.81 10.56
CA LYS A 236 0.27 10.50 10.40
C LYS A 236 -0.88 9.52 10.37
N ASN A 237 -1.56 9.36 11.50
CA ASN A 237 -2.80 8.58 11.54
C ASN A 237 -3.88 9.29 10.74
N ILE A 238 -4.48 8.58 9.77
CA ILE A 238 -5.57 9.07 8.93
C ILE A 238 -6.90 8.96 9.67
N GLY A 239 -7.11 7.80 10.31
CA GLY A 239 -8.36 7.40 10.93
C GLY A 239 -8.36 5.90 11.23
N TYR A 240 -9.53 5.38 11.59
CA TYR A 240 -9.69 3.99 11.98
C TYR A 240 -11.04 3.38 11.58
N TRP A 241 -11.07 2.05 11.51
CA TRP A 241 -12.27 1.23 11.49
C TRP A 241 -12.59 0.74 12.92
N PRO A 242 -13.82 0.97 13.42
CA PRO A 242 -14.25 0.46 14.72
C PRO A 242 -14.25 -1.08 14.76
N PRO A 243 -13.89 -1.71 15.90
CA PRO A 243 -13.86 -3.16 16.02
C PRO A 243 -15.24 -3.81 15.85
N GLU A 244 -16.33 -3.08 16.11
CA GLU A 244 -17.70 -3.58 16.03
C GLU A 244 -18.14 -3.94 14.59
N LEU A 245 -17.37 -3.51 13.59
CA LEU A 245 -17.58 -3.92 12.20
C LEU A 245 -17.22 -5.40 11.97
N PHE A 246 -16.37 -5.96 12.83
CA PHE A 246 -15.68 -7.22 12.60
C PHE A 246 -16.05 -8.26 13.66
N ARG A 247 -16.19 -9.52 13.26
CA ARG A 247 -16.41 -10.69 14.12
C ARG A 247 -15.15 -11.52 14.28
N ALA A 248 -14.32 -11.65 13.25
CA ALA A 248 -13.08 -12.41 13.26
C ALA A 248 -11.88 -11.50 13.48
N MET A 249 -11.80 -10.41 12.71
CA MET A 249 -10.78 -9.36 12.83
C MET A 249 -10.93 -8.51 14.09
N TRP A 250 -11.95 -8.72 14.92
CA TRP A 250 -11.99 -8.12 16.26
C TRP A 250 -10.73 -8.47 17.08
N SER A 251 -10.11 -9.61 16.79
CA SER A 251 -8.96 -10.14 17.54
C SER A 251 -7.63 -9.95 16.82
N ASN A 252 -7.52 -10.37 15.56
CA ASN A 252 -6.35 -10.30 14.68
C ASN A 252 -6.71 -10.59 13.22
N ALA A 253 -5.76 -10.32 12.32
CA ALA A 253 -5.74 -10.89 10.97
C ALA A 253 -4.99 -12.24 10.95
N GLU A 254 -5.34 -13.11 10.01
CA GLU A 254 -4.70 -14.41 9.76
C GLU A 254 -3.75 -14.38 8.56
N SER A 255 -3.90 -13.39 7.69
CA SER A 255 -2.98 -13.14 6.60
C SER A 255 -2.76 -11.64 6.35
N VAL A 256 -1.63 -11.36 5.71
CA VAL A 256 -1.27 -10.05 5.19
C VAL A 256 -0.95 -10.17 3.72
N GLU A 257 -1.49 -9.28 2.90
CA GLU A 257 -1.18 -9.17 1.48
C GLU A 257 -0.53 -7.83 1.16
N TRP A 258 0.48 -7.83 0.31
CA TRP A 258 1.09 -6.66 -0.32
C TRP A 258 1.04 -6.84 -1.83
N GLY A 259 0.48 -5.89 -2.57
CA GLY A 259 0.57 -5.94 -4.04
C GLY A 259 -0.55 -5.19 -4.73
N GLY A 260 -0.94 -5.70 -5.89
CA GLY A 260 -1.96 -5.08 -6.73
C GLY A 260 -3.20 -5.93 -6.95
N GLU A 261 -4.31 -5.24 -7.18
CA GLU A 261 -5.59 -5.84 -7.58
C GLU A 261 -6.14 -5.06 -8.77
N VAL A 262 -6.57 -5.78 -9.81
CA VAL A 262 -7.35 -5.22 -10.91
C VAL A 262 -8.75 -5.83 -10.84
N TYR A 263 -9.76 -4.98 -11.03
CA TYR A 263 -11.12 -5.43 -11.27
C TYR A 263 -11.54 -5.13 -12.70
N SER A 264 -12.00 -6.15 -13.41
CA SER A 264 -12.72 -6.02 -14.68
C SER A 264 -13.64 -7.21 -14.94
N SER A 265 -14.80 -6.93 -15.53
CA SER A 265 -15.73 -7.96 -16.01
C SER A 265 -15.18 -8.83 -17.14
N THR A 266 -14.05 -8.45 -17.75
CA THR A 266 -13.38 -9.22 -18.81
C THR A 266 -12.11 -9.93 -18.34
N VAL A 267 -11.80 -9.91 -17.03
CA VAL A 267 -10.80 -10.81 -16.44
C VAL A 267 -11.17 -12.26 -16.76
N GLY A 268 -10.19 -13.07 -17.15
CA GLY A 268 -10.41 -14.47 -17.58
C GLY A 268 -11.18 -14.66 -18.90
N HIS A 269 -11.42 -13.60 -19.69
CA HIS A 269 -12.15 -13.66 -20.96
C HIS A 269 -11.33 -13.13 -22.13
N THR A 270 -11.63 -13.60 -23.35
CA THR A 270 -11.07 -13.07 -24.60
C THR A 270 -11.98 -12.02 -25.24
N PRO A 271 -11.49 -10.82 -25.58
CA PRO A 271 -10.17 -10.29 -25.23
C PRO A 271 -10.11 -9.85 -23.76
N HIS A 272 -8.95 -10.04 -23.13
CA HIS A 272 -8.68 -9.57 -21.78
C HIS A 272 -8.69 -8.02 -21.69
N THR A 273 -8.92 -7.49 -20.48
CA THR A 273 -8.90 -6.03 -20.22
C THR A 273 -7.52 -5.44 -20.49
N ALA A 274 -7.48 -4.22 -21.03
CA ALA A 274 -6.27 -3.41 -21.13
C ALA A 274 -5.99 -2.56 -19.87
N THR A 275 -6.71 -2.81 -18.78
CA THR A 275 -6.43 -2.18 -17.49
C THR A 275 -5.09 -2.68 -16.94
N GLN A 276 -4.21 -1.74 -16.63
CA GLN A 276 -2.86 -1.96 -16.15
C GLN A 276 -2.84 -2.18 -14.62
N MET A 277 -1.94 -3.03 -14.14
CA MET A 277 -1.65 -3.20 -12.71
C MET A 277 -0.29 -2.57 -12.36
N GLY A 278 -0.17 -2.01 -11.16
CA GLY A 278 1.07 -1.38 -10.70
C GLY A 278 1.43 -0.18 -11.56
N CYS A 279 2.54 -0.26 -12.29
CA CYS A 279 2.98 0.79 -13.23
C CYS A 279 2.74 0.40 -14.71
N GLY A 280 2.09 -0.74 -14.96
CA GLY A 280 1.67 -1.21 -16.28
C GLY A 280 2.66 -2.09 -17.03
N GLY A 281 3.90 -2.21 -16.55
CA GLY A 281 4.87 -3.22 -16.98
C GLY A 281 4.82 -4.47 -16.11
N PHE A 282 5.35 -5.56 -16.65
CA PHE A 282 5.64 -6.79 -15.91
C PHE A 282 6.68 -6.54 -14.80
N PRO A 283 6.74 -7.39 -13.76
CA PRO A 283 7.67 -7.23 -12.65
C PRO A 283 9.13 -7.13 -13.12
N ASP A 284 9.78 -6.01 -12.80
CA ASP A 284 11.20 -5.78 -13.05
C ASP A 284 11.82 -4.90 -11.94
N VAL A 285 13.14 -4.96 -11.78
CA VAL A 285 13.88 -4.15 -10.79
C VAL A 285 14.12 -2.71 -11.27
N PHE A 286 13.87 -2.44 -12.55
CA PHE A 286 14.27 -1.20 -13.18
C PHE A 286 13.21 -0.14 -12.92
N HIS A 287 12.10 -0.09 -13.66
CA HIS A 287 11.12 1.00 -13.46
C HIS A 287 9.69 0.73 -13.94
N GLU A 288 9.38 -0.32 -14.69
CA GLU A 288 8.08 -0.43 -15.35
C GLU A 288 7.03 -1.16 -14.50
N SER A 289 7.43 -1.81 -13.43
CA SER A 289 6.52 -2.48 -12.50
C SER A 289 6.12 -1.60 -11.31
N GLY A 290 5.03 -2.01 -10.65
CA GLY A 290 4.80 -1.64 -9.27
C GLY A 290 5.85 -2.29 -8.36
N SER A 291 6.08 -1.68 -7.20
CA SER A 291 6.97 -2.26 -6.19
C SER A 291 6.49 -1.97 -4.77
N MET A 292 6.78 -2.91 -3.87
CA MET A 292 6.66 -2.79 -2.43
C MET A 292 8.00 -3.09 -1.76
N THR A 293 8.41 -2.21 -0.85
CA THR A 293 9.65 -2.34 -0.06
C THR A 293 9.37 -2.05 1.41
N ARG A 294 10.35 -2.30 2.30
CA ARG A 294 10.19 -2.14 3.76
C ARG A 294 8.93 -2.85 4.28
N MET A 295 8.60 -4.01 3.72
CA MET A 295 7.43 -4.79 4.08
C MET A 295 7.62 -5.33 5.50
N ARG A 296 6.69 -5.04 6.40
CA ARG A 296 6.76 -5.48 7.80
C ARG A 296 5.42 -5.97 8.30
N ILE A 297 5.47 -6.92 9.22
CA ILE A 297 4.33 -7.35 10.02
C ILE A 297 4.46 -6.88 11.46
N HIS A 298 3.32 -6.67 12.11
CA HIS A 298 3.22 -6.49 13.54
C HIS A 298 2.50 -7.72 14.10
N ASP A 299 3.18 -8.46 14.96
CA ASP A 299 2.62 -9.60 15.71
C ASP A 299 2.53 -9.22 17.20
N ASN A 300 2.68 -10.17 18.12
CA ASN A 300 2.70 -9.88 19.56
C ASN A 300 4.03 -9.25 20.06
N SER A 301 4.96 -8.90 19.16
CA SER A 301 6.26 -8.34 19.52
C SER A 301 6.22 -6.81 19.61
N GLU A 302 7.17 -6.23 20.36
CA GLU A 302 7.26 -4.78 20.53
C GLU A 302 7.67 -4.01 19.25
N PHE A 303 8.26 -4.71 18.27
CA PHE A 303 8.81 -4.12 17.06
C PHE A 303 8.23 -4.78 15.81
N LEU A 304 8.17 -4.00 14.73
CA LEU A 304 7.84 -4.47 13.39
C LEU A 304 8.90 -5.47 12.89
N LYS A 305 8.46 -6.57 12.28
CA LYS A 305 9.34 -7.63 11.77
C LYS A 305 9.24 -7.78 10.26
N ILE A 306 10.31 -8.25 9.64
CA ILE A 306 10.26 -8.80 8.28
C ILE A 306 9.45 -10.11 8.36
N PRO A 307 8.46 -10.36 7.49
CA PRO A 307 7.74 -11.62 7.48
C PRO A 307 8.70 -12.78 7.13
N GLU A 308 8.74 -13.82 7.96
CA GLU A 308 9.65 -14.96 7.77
C GLU A 308 9.24 -15.87 6.60
N TRP A 309 7.94 -16.11 6.46
CA TRP A 309 7.36 -17.00 5.47
C TRP A 309 6.41 -16.21 4.59
N VAL A 310 6.76 -16.09 3.31
CA VAL A 310 5.97 -15.41 2.30
C VAL A 310 5.87 -16.28 1.05
N ASP A 311 4.73 -16.19 0.39
CA ASP A 311 4.50 -16.76 -0.94
C ASP A 311 4.14 -15.62 -1.89
N ASP A 312 4.70 -15.64 -3.10
CA ASP A 312 4.25 -14.79 -4.20
C ASP A 312 3.14 -15.48 -4.98
N PHE A 313 2.16 -14.70 -5.43
CA PHE A 313 0.94 -15.23 -6.04
C PHE A 313 0.42 -14.31 -7.14
N SER A 314 0.03 -14.90 -8.27
CA SER A 314 -0.70 -14.22 -9.34
C SER A 314 -1.85 -15.08 -9.88
N ASP A 315 -3.03 -14.48 -10.03
CA ASP A 315 -4.21 -15.14 -10.61
C ASP A 315 -4.02 -15.44 -12.11
N GLU A 316 -3.42 -14.50 -12.84
CA GLU A 316 -3.26 -14.55 -14.29
C GLU A 316 -1.83 -14.14 -14.66
N TYR A 317 -0.84 -14.99 -14.35
CA TYR A 317 0.59 -14.71 -14.53
C TYR A 317 0.98 -14.22 -15.94
N ASN A 318 0.24 -14.63 -16.99
CA ASN A 318 0.46 -14.13 -18.37
C ASN A 318 0.02 -12.66 -18.56
N CYS A 319 -0.79 -12.10 -17.67
CA CYS A 319 -1.40 -10.77 -17.77
C CYS A 319 -0.92 -9.80 -16.70
N TYR A 320 -0.74 -10.31 -15.49
CA TYR A 320 -0.15 -9.64 -14.35
C TYR A 320 0.75 -10.64 -13.64
N ASP A 321 1.98 -10.28 -13.34
CA ASP A 321 2.94 -11.22 -12.77
C ASP A 321 3.65 -10.62 -11.55
N VAL A 322 4.39 -11.46 -10.85
CA VAL A 322 5.10 -11.14 -9.60
C VAL A 322 6.57 -11.51 -9.68
N MET A 323 7.39 -10.80 -8.91
CA MET A 323 8.78 -11.15 -8.64
C MET A 323 9.14 -10.74 -7.22
N TYR A 324 9.50 -11.71 -6.40
CA TYR A 324 9.97 -11.48 -5.04
C TYR A 324 11.49 -11.64 -4.94
N LEU A 325 12.16 -10.62 -4.40
CA LEU A 325 13.60 -10.63 -4.10
C LEU A 325 13.78 -10.65 -2.58
N GLY A 326 13.82 -11.85 -2.01
CA GLY A 326 14.05 -12.07 -0.57
C GLY A 326 15.45 -12.56 -0.21
N ASP A 327 16.12 -13.28 -1.10
CA ASP A 327 17.42 -13.87 -0.83
C ASP A 327 18.57 -12.88 -1.09
N TYR A 328 19.60 -12.93 -0.24
CA TYR A 328 20.83 -12.15 -0.35
C TYR A 328 20.66 -10.62 -0.36
N VAL A 329 19.53 -10.12 0.15
CA VAL A 329 19.24 -8.70 0.35
C VAL A 329 19.00 -8.41 1.84
N GLU A 330 19.33 -7.19 2.29
CA GLU A 330 19.10 -6.80 3.69
C GLU A 330 17.61 -6.55 3.98
N ASP A 331 16.89 -6.00 3.01
CA ASP A 331 15.44 -5.77 3.08
C ASP A 331 14.79 -6.33 1.81
N PRO A 332 13.86 -7.30 1.92
CA PRO A 332 13.20 -7.86 0.76
C PRO A 332 12.42 -6.85 -0.06
N GLU A 333 12.40 -7.07 -1.37
CA GLU A 333 11.68 -6.24 -2.33
C GLU A 333 10.68 -7.09 -3.11
N PHE A 334 9.49 -6.55 -3.33
CA PHE A 334 8.44 -7.21 -4.08
C PHE A 334 8.05 -6.36 -5.28
N TYR A 335 8.04 -6.96 -6.47
CA TYR A 335 7.68 -6.32 -7.73
C TYR A 335 6.47 -7.01 -8.31
N TYR A 336 5.54 -6.24 -8.85
CA TYR A 336 4.30 -6.76 -9.42
C TYR A 336 3.76 -5.82 -10.49
N GLY A 337 2.97 -6.37 -11.41
CA GLY A 337 2.26 -5.57 -12.39
C GLY A 337 2.04 -6.29 -13.70
N GLY A 338 1.52 -5.55 -14.67
CA GLY A 338 1.37 -6.04 -16.02
C GLY A 338 0.44 -5.15 -16.85
N PRO A 339 0.49 -5.29 -18.18
CA PRO A 339 -0.29 -4.48 -19.09
C PRO A 339 -1.78 -4.88 -19.12
N GLY A 340 -2.14 -6.02 -18.54
CA GLY A 340 -3.47 -6.61 -18.64
C GLY A 340 -3.73 -7.26 -19.99
N LYS A 341 -3.47 -6.58 -21.11
CA LYS A 341 -3.73 -7.10 -22.45
C LYS A 341 -2.46 -7.34 -23.25
N ASN A 342 -2.20 -8.59 -23.61
CA ASN A 342 -1.10 -8.99 -24.49
C ASN A 342 -1.43 -10.34 -25.19
N PRO A 343 -0.63 -10.81 -26.16
CA PRO A 343 -0.91 -12.04 -26.93
C PRO A 343 -0.98 -13.34 -26.12
N MET A 344 -0.46 -13.37 -24.89
CA MET A 344 -0.49 -14.52 -23.98
C MET A 344 -1.68 -14.49 -23.02
N CYS A 345 -2.42 -13.38 -22.99
CA CYS A 345 -3.62 -13.22 -22.19
C CYS A 345 -4.87 -13.73 -22.90
N PRO A 346 -5.82 -14.27 -22.11
CA PRO A 346 -7.26 -14.21 -22.33
C PRO A 346 -7.73 -13.76 -23.69
#